data_AF-A0A7V4G7U3-F1
#
_entry.id   AF-A0A7V4G7U3-F1
#
_cell.length_a   1.000
_cell.length_b   1.000
_cell.length_c   1.000
_cell.angle_alpha   90.00
_cell.angle_beta   90.00
_cell.angle_gamma   90.00
#
_symmetry.space_group_name_H-M   'P 1'
#
loop_
_entity.id
_entity.type
_entity.pdbx_description
1 polymer ?
#
loop_
_entity_poly.entity_id
_entity_poly.type
_entity_poly.pdbx_seq_one_letter_code
_entity_poly.pdbx_strand_id
1 'polypeptide(L)'
;MAIDVARARQYLRNFDFKTLFIEELGWDRHQMQPLAIQVDGVSYTLQALVEKRGLVTFLCDPDPQGRIPAYATRRKLETQVAKSLHEHLIIYVDAARTTQTW
;
A
#
# COMPACT_ATOMS: atom_id res chain seq x y z
N MET A 1 -2.16 9.60 22.42
CA MET A 1 -1.23 10.43 21.62
C MET A 1 -2.06 11.15 20.57
N ALA A 2 -1.90 12.47 20.42
CA ALA A 2 -2.58 13.20 19.35
C ALA A 2 -1.72 13.12 18.08
N ILE A 3 -2.36 12.90 16.93
CA ILE A 3 -1.69 12.86 15.62
C ILE A 3 -1.22 14.29 15.29
N ASP A 4 0.05 14.46 14.88
CA ASP A 4 0.51 15.73 14.30
C ASP A 4 0.06 15.78 12.84
N VAL A 5 -1.09 16.42 12.62
CA VAL A 5 -1.72 16.50 11.30
C VAL A 5 -0.83 17.19 10.26
N ALA A 6 0.04 18.12 10.68
CA ALA A 6 0.94 18.80 9.76
C ALA A 6 2.03 17.85 9.23
N ARG A 7 2.65 17.06 10.13
CA ARG A 7 3.64 16.04 9.74
C ARG A 7 3.01 14.91 8.96
N ALA A 8 1.85 14.43 9.38
CA ALA A 8 1.12 13.39 8.65
C ALA A 8 0.84 13.81 7.20
N ARG A 9 0.43 15.06 6.96
CA ARG A 9 0.24 15.60 5.61
C ARG A 9 1.55 15.68 4.81
N GLN A 10 2.67 16.00 5.46
CA GLN A 10 3.97 16.01 4.80
C GLN A 10 4.39 14.61 4.34
N TYR A 11 4.24 13.60 5.21
CA TYR A 11 4.54 12.21 4.84
C TYR A 11 3.64 11.70 3.71
N LEU A 12 2.35 12.04 3.73
CA LEU A 12 1.43 11.72 2.63
C LEU A 12 1.86 12.36 1.31
N ARG A 13 2.27 13.63 1.31
CA ARG A 13 2.76 14.32 0.09
C ARG A 13 4.06 13.72 -0.44
N ASN A 14 4.89 13.20 0.45
CA ASN A 14 6.19 12.61 0.10
C ASN A 14 6.11 11.11 -0.21
N PHE A 15 4.92 10.50 -0.13
CA PHE A 15 4.72 9.06 -0.29
C PHE A 15 5.54 8.24 0.71
N ASP A 16 5.80 8.82 1.89
CA ASP A 16 6.51 8.18 3.00
C ASP A 16 5.52 7.53 3.97
N PHE A 17 4.82 6.51 3.45
CA PHE A 17 3.77 5.83 4.21
C PHE A 17 4.32 5.12 5.43
N LYS A 18 5.52 4.55 5.34
CA LYS A 18 6.11 3.79 6.44
C LYS A 18 6.34 4.68 7.67
N THR A 19 6.91 5.86 7.48
CA THR A 19 7.11 6.82 8.58
C THR A 19 5.77 7.36 9.08
N LEU A 20 4.82 7.67 8.19
CA LEU A 20 3.46 8.08 8.58
C LEU A 20 2.81 7.07 9.54
N PHE A 21 2.81 5.80 9.16
CA PHE A 21 2.16 4.76 9.96
C PHE A 21 2.87 4.54 11.29
N ILE A 22 4.21 4.49 11.31
CA ILE A 22 4.97 4.21 12.53
C ILE A 22 4.93 5.41 13.48
N GLU A 23 5.35 6.58 13.02
CA GLU A 23 5.61 7.73 13.88
C GLU A 23 4.34 8.48 14.27
N GLU A 24 3.37 8.61 13.35
CA GLU A 24 2.15 9.41 13.60
C GLU A 24 0.96 8.54 14.04
N LEU A 25 0.83 7.32 13.50
CA LEU A 25 -0.29 6.43 13.81
C LEU A 25 0.05 5.33 14.82
N GLY A 26 1.33 5.16 15.16
CA GLY A 26 1.78 4.16 16.13
C GLY A 26 1.55 2.72 15.66
N TRP A 27 1.70 2.46 14.36
CA TRP A 27 1.66 1.12 13.78
C TRP A 27 3.00 0.41 13.95
N ASP A 28 2.94 -0.91 13.81
CA ASP A 28 4.06 -1.79 14.07
C ASP A 28 4.82 -2.08 12.76
N ARG A 29 6.15 -2.25 12.87
CA ARG A 29 6.97 -2.67 11.73
C ARG A 29 6.62 -4.11 11.38
N HIS A 30 6.38 -4.36 10.10
CA HIS A 30 6.06 -5.69 9.62
C HIS A 30 7.12 -6.15 8.61
N GLN A 31 7.57 -7.40 8.75
CA GLN A 31 8.54 -8.02 7.85
C GLN A 31 7.90 -9.25 7.22
N MET A 32 7.23 -9.03 6.09
CA MET A 32 6.63 -10.07 5.26
C MET A 32 7.22 -9.98 3.86
N GLN A 33 7.41 -11.15 3.24
CA GLN A 33 7.84 -11.22 1.85
C GLN A 33 6.80 -10.54 0.94
N PRO A 34 7.22 -9.78 -0.08
CA PRO A 34 6.29 -9.20 -1.04
C PRO A 34 5.42 -10.25 -1.72
N LEU A 35 4.15 -9.91 -1.95
CA LEU A 35 3.24 -10.77 -2.70
C LEU A 35 3.35 -10.44 -4.19
N ALA A 36 3.71 -11.43 -5.00
CA ALA A 36 3.66 -11.32 -6.46
C ALA A 36 2.32 -11.88 -6.97
N ILE A 37 1.50 -11.03 -7.58
CA ILE A 37 0.16 -11.38 -8.05
C ILE A 37 0.06 -11.13 -9.56
N GLN A 38 -0.35 -12.15 -10.30
CA GLN A 38 -0.62 -12.05 -11.74
C GLN A 38 -2.06 -11.65 -11.98
N VAL A 39 -2.29 -10.58 -12.73
CA VAL A 39 -3.61 -10.13 -13.18
C VAL A 39 -3.56 -9.85 -14.67
N ASP A 40 -4.36 -10.57 -15.45
CA ASP A 40 -4.48 -10.40 -16.91
C ASP A 40 -3.11 -10.44 -17.64
N GLY A 41 -2.19 -11.28 -17.16
CA GLY A 41 -0.84 -11.43 -17.73
C GLY A 41 0.18 -10.38 -17.27
N VAL A 42 -0.19 -9.48 -16.36
CA VAL A 42 0.70 -8.49 -15.74
C VAL A 42 1.02 -8.90 -14.30
N SER A 43 2.30 -8.85 -13.94
CA SER A 43 2.75 -9.07 -12.56
C SER A 43 2.66 -7.77 -11.76
N TYR A 44 1.99 -7.82 -10.61
CA TYR A 44 2.01 -6.75 -9.62
C TYR A 44 2.70 -7.25 -8.36
N THR A 45 3.63 -6.47 -7.83
CA THR A 45 4.24 -6.74 -6.52
C THR A 45 3.55 -5.88 -5.47
N LEU A 46 3.19 -6.50 -4.35
CA LEU A 46 2.67 -5.82 -3.18
C LEU A 46 3.67 -5.95 -2.04
N GLN A 47 4.27 -4.83 -1.67
CA GLN A 47 5.26 -4.74 -0.60
C GLN A 47 4.54 -4.49 0.73
N ALA A 48 4.69 -5.38 1.70
CA ALA A 48 4.18 -5.13 3.04
C ALA A 48 5.01 -4.02 3.72
N LEU A 49 4.33 -2.97 4.20
CA LEU A 49 4.98 -1.80 4.80
C LEU A 49 5.02 -1.89 6.33
N VAL A 50 3.85 -2.07 6.92
CA VAL A 50 3.54 -1.99 8.36
C VAL A 50 2.29 -2.80 8.66
N GLU A 51 2.05 -3.08 9.94
CA GLU A 51 0.82 -3.71 10.39
C GLU A 51 0.23 -3.03 11.63
N LYS A 52 -1.05 -3.32 11.89
CA LYS A 52 -1.67 -3.06 13.18
C LYS A 52 -2.55 -4.24 13.57
N ARG A 53 -2.09 -5.02 14.55
CA ARG A 53 -2.85 -6.17 15.12
C ARG A 53 -3.38 -7.13 14.03
N GLY A 54 -2.55 -7.46 13.04
CA GLY A 54 -2.93 -8.33 11.92
C GLY A 54 -3.47 -7.62 10.67
N LEU A 55 -3.83 -6.33 10.75
CA LEU A 55 -4.13 -5.51 9.57
C LEU A 55 -2.83 -5.08 8.90
N VAL A 56 -2.52 -5.62 7.72
CA VAL A 56 -1.28 -5.30 6.99
C VAL A 56 -1.54 -4.25 5.91
N THR A 57 -0.69 -3.23 5.85
CA THR A 57 -0.71 -2.28 4.72
C THR A 57 0.31 -2.69 3.66
N PHE A 58 -0.14 -2.75 2.43
CA PHE A 58 0.67 -3.02 1.24
C PHE A 58 0.86 -1.76 0.41
N LEU A 59 2.03 -1.64 -0.22
CA LEU A 59 2.26 -0.74 -1.35
C LEU A 59 2.29 -1.57 -2.63
N CYS A 60 1.40 -1.27 -3.56
CA CYS A 60 1.36 -1.93 -4.87
C CYS A 60 2.17 -1.13 -5.89
N ASP A 61 3.00 -1.84 -6.66
CA ASP A 61 3.72 -1.27 -7.78
C ASP A 61 2.75 -0.74 -8.86
N PRO A 62 3.15 0.32 -9.61
CA PRO A 62 2.37 0.83 -10.73
C PRO A 62 2.22 -0.20 -11.86
N ASP A 63 1.29 0.07 -12.77
CA ASP A 63 1.15 -0.70 -14.02
C ASP A 63 2.40 -0.56 -14.93
N PRO A 64 2.53 -1.37 -15.99
CA PRO A 64 3.67 -1.29 -16.90
C PRO A 64 3.81 0.05 -17.65
N GLN A 65 2.79 0.90 -17.64
CA GLN A 65 2.83 2.27 -18.17
C GLN A 65 3.15 3.30 -17.08
N GLY A 66 3.46 2.87 -15.86
CA GLY A 66 3.78 3.72 -14.73
C GLY A 66 2.58 4.41 -14.08
N ARG A 67 1.36 3.95 -14.36
CA ARG A 67 0.12 4.53 -13.81
C ARG A 67 -0.39 3.69 -12.64
N ILE A 68 -1.30 4.26 -11.86
CA ILE A 68 -2.10 3.48 -10.91
C ILE A 68 -2.91 2.43 -11.67
N PRO A 69 -2.92 1.15 -11.25
CA PRO A 69 -3.72 0.12 -11.89
C PRO A 69 -5.21 0.50 -11.96
N ALA A 70 -5.85 0.16 -13.07
CA ALA A 70 -7.27 0.44 -13.27
C ALA A 70 -8.13 -0.20 -12.17
N TYR A 71 -9.31 0.37 -11.91
CA TYR A 71 -10.19 -0.09 -10.83
C TYR A 71 -10.51 -1.59 -10.89
N ALA A 72 -10.76 -2.13 -12.09
CA ALA A 72 -11.01 -3.57 -12.28
C ALA A 72 -9.81 -4.43 -11.85
N THR A 73 -8.58 -3.99 -12.14
CA THR A 73 -7.34 -4.65 -11.71
C THR A 73 -7.18 -4.58 -10.21
N ARG A 74 -7.40 -3.40 -9.60
CA ARG A 74 -7.34 -3.23 -8.13
C ARG A 74 -8.30 -4.16 -7.41
N ARG A 75 -9.54 -4.31 -7.89
CA ARG A 75 -10.51 -5.29 -7.35
C ARG A 75 -10.02 -6.74 -7.42
N LYS A 76 -9.33 -7.11 -8.51
CA LYS A 76 -8.74 -8.45 -8.64
C LYS A 76 -7.59 -8.62 -7.64
N LEU A 77 -6.74 -7.62 -7.47
CA LEU A 77 -5.64 -7.62 -6.49
C LEU A 77 -6.18 -7.78 -5.07
N GLU A 78 -7.15 -6.97 -4.65
CA GLU A 78 -7.88 -7.09 -3.37
C GLU A 78 -8.35 -8.52 -3.12
N THR A 79 -9.03 -9.12 -4.11
CA THR A 79 -9.55 -10.49 -4.02
C THR A 79 -8.43 -11.52 -3.84
N GLN A 80 -7.26 -11.31 -4.45
CA GLN A 80 -6.12 -12.22 -4.31
C GLN A 80 -5.41 -12.04 -2.97
N VAL A 81 -5.20 -10.80 -2.51
CA VAL A 81 -4.60 -10.52 -1.19
C VAL A 81 -5.47 -11.06 -0.07
N ALA A 82 -6.79 -10.92 -0.17
CA ALA A 82 -7.76 -11.45 0.79
C ALA A 82 -7.63 -12.97 1.04
N LYS A 83 -7.07 -13.74 0.09
CA LYS A 83 -6.81 -15.18 0.26
C LYS A 83 -5.63 -15.45 1.19
N SER A 84 -4.69 -14.51 1.29
CA SER A 84 -3.51 -14.61 2.14
C SER A 84 -3.70 -13.90 3.47
N LEU A 85 -4.29 -12.69 3.46
CA LEU A 85 -4.52 -11.85 4.63
C LEU A 85 -5.91 -11.25 4.56
N HIS A 86 -6.77 -11.65 5.48
CA HIS A 86 -8.16 -11.21 5.49
C HIS A 86 -8.28 -9.70 5.72
N GLU A 87 -7.52 -9.18 6.68
CA GLU A 87 -7.47 -7.75 6.99
C GLU A 87 -6.24 -7.13 6.33
N HIS A 88 -6.46 -6.30 5.32
CA HIS A 88 -5.40 -5.59 4.63
C HIS A 88 -5.86 -4.22 4.11
N LEU A 89 -4.89 -3.38 3.77
CA LEU A 89 -5.05 -2.11 3.08
C LEU A 89 -4.05 -2.07 1.93
N ILE A 90 -4.44 -1.65 0.73
CA ILE A 90 -3.52 -1.57 -0.41
C ILE A 90 -3.42 -0.12 -0.88
N ILE A 91 -2.22 0.44 -0.79
CA ILE A 91 -1.90 1.76 -1.31
C ILE A 91 -1.36 1.58 -2.73
N TYR A 92 -1.95 2.29 -3.67
CA TYR A 92 -1.55 2.34 -5.07
C TYR A 92 -0.97 3.71 -5.39
N VAL A 93 0.16 3.72 -6.09
CA VAL A 93 0.86 4.93 -6.51
C VAL A 93 1.20 4.84 -7.99
N ASP A 94 1.29 5.99 -8.66
CA ASP A 94 1.90 6.07 -9.97
C ASP A 94 3.44 6.09 -9.84
N ALA A 95 4.14 5.72 -10.91
CA ALA A 95 5.60 5.70 -10.93
C ALA A 95 6.21 7.09 -10.67
N ALA A 96 5.52 8.15 -11.11
CA ALA A 96 5.94 9.53 -10.90
C ALA A 96 5.68 10.05 -9.48
N ARG A 97 4.98 9.27 -8.62
CA ARG A 97 4.60 9.67 -7.25
C ARG A 97 3.93 11.05 -7.23
N THR A 98 2.90 11.19 -8.05
CA THR A 98 2.06 12.39 -8.10
C THR A 98 0.68 12.13 -7.54
N THR A 99 0.24 10.87 -7.60
CA THR A 99 -1.11 10.47 -7.23
C THR A 99 -1.06 9.19 -6.39
N GLN A 100 -1.95 9.10 -5.40
CA GLN A 100 -2.14 7.91 -4.59
C GLN A 100 -3.62 7.56 -4.51
N THR A 101 -3.93 6.27 -4.47
CA THR A 101 -5.27 5.74 -4.20
C THR A 101 -5.14 4.60 -3.20
N TRP A 102 -6.07 4.52 -2.26
CA TRP A 102 -6.06 3.60 -1.13
C TRP A 102 -7.29 2.72 -1.20
#